data_AF-A0A6C1QMJ5-F1
#
_entry.id   AF-A0A6C1QMJ5-F1
#
_cell.length_a   1.000
_cell.length_b   1.000
_cell.length_c   1.000
_cell.angle_alpha   90.00
_cell.angle_beta   90.00
_cell.angle_gamma   90.00
#
_symmetry.space_group_name_H-M   'P 1'
#
loop_
_entity.id
_entity.type
_entity.pdbx_description
1 polymer ?
#
loop_
_entity_poly.entity_id
_entity_poly.type
_entity_poly.pdbx_seq_one_letter_code
_entity_poly.pdbx_strand_id
1 'polypeptide(L)'
;PLAWASIGVIGIIALVAIFRIYFGGLSDKPVRIRKRYHVLLAYFFIAAITVPFAGEMMHVHQGLLMLPLAAIMAGFFQESRKTFWNELFFTLLIFLIIVGKLTRLE
;
A
#
# COMPACT_ATOMS: atom_id res chain seq x y z
N PRO A 1 3.25 -1.38 21.33
CA PRO A 1 2.44 -2.58 20.98
C PRO A 1 1.58 -2.41 19.70
N LEU A 2 0.74 -1.36 19.62
CA LEU A 2 -0.14 -1.08 18.46
C LEU A 2 0.59 -0.77 17.15
N ALA A 3 1.77 -0.14 17.20
CA ALA A 3 2.59 0.17 16.02
C ALA A 3 3.08 -1.09 15.27
N TRP A 4 3.30 -2.20 15.98
CA TRP A 4 3.69 -3.47 15.36
C TRP A 4 2.49 -4.14 14.67
N ALA A 5 1.30 -4.01 15.26
CA ALA A 5 0.06 -4.50 14.68
C ALA A 5 -0.30 -3.74 13.40
N SER A 6 -0.11 -2.43 13.35
CA SER A 6 -0.36 -1.64 12.13
C SER A 6 0.61 -1.97 11.01
N ILE A 7 1.90 -2.19 11.31
CA ILE A 7 2.88 -2.65 10.32
C ILE A 7 2.50 -4.03 9.76
N GLY A 8 2.06 -4.96 10.62
CA GLY A 8 1.59 -6.28 10.20
C GLY A 8 0.36 -6.22 9.28
N VAL A 9 -0.64 -5.40 9.63
CA VAL A 9 -1.85 -5.23 8.82
C VAL A 9 -1.54 -4.59 7.47
N ILE A 10 -0.70 -3.55 7.44
CA ILE A 10 -0.27 -2.90 6.19
C ILE A 10 0.51 -3.89 5.31
N GLY A 11 1.40 -4.69 5.90
CA GLY A 11 2.17 -5.71 5.18
C GLY A 11 1.29 -6.80 4.55
N ILE A 12 0.28 -7.28 5.29
CA ILE A 12 -0.67 -8.29 4.78
C ILE A 12 -1.52 -7.73 3.64
N ILE A 13 -2.03 -6.50 3.78
CA ILE A 13 -2.82 -5.84 2.72
C ILE A 13 -1.97 -5.63 1.46
N ALA A 14 -0.71 -5.22 1.62
CA ALA A 14 0.22 -5.05 0.51
C ALA A 14 0.49 -6.39 -0.23
N LEU A 15 0.71 -7.47 0.52
CA LEU A 15 0.90 -8.81 -0.06
C LEU A 15 -0.34 -9.30 -0.82
N VAL A 16 -1.54 -9.11 -0.26
CA VAL A 16 -2.79 -9.48 -0.90
C VAL A 16 -3.02 -8.65 -2.18
N ALA A 17 -2.70 -7.35 -2.17
CA ALA A 17 -2.80 -6.49 -3.33
C ALA A 17 -1.83 -6.92 -4.46
N ILE A 18 -0.57 -7.23 -4.11
CA ILE A 18 0.43 -7.73 -5.06
C ILE A 18 -0.03 -9.07 -5.66
N PHE A 19 -0.47 -10.00 -4.81
CA PHE A 19 -0.93 -11.33 -5.24
C PHE A 19 -2.11 -11.21 -6.20
N ARG A 20 -3.07 -10.32 -5.91
CA ARG A 20 -4.23 -10.08 -6.78
C ARG A 20 -3.85 -9.39 -8.10
N ILE A 21 -2.87 -8.49 -8.11
CA ILE A 21 -2.42 -7.85 -9.36
C ILE A 21 -1.63 -8.83 -10.24
N TYR A 22 -0.87 -9.73 -9.62
CA TYR A 22 -0.02 -10.68 -10.34
C TYR A 22 -0.80 -11.92 -10.82
N PHE A 23 -1.67 -12.48 -9.97
CA PHE A 23 -2.45 -13.70 -10.26
C PHE A 23 -3.91 -13.44 -10.60
N GLY A 24 -4.49 -12.32 -10.15
CA GLY A 24 -5.84 -11.94 -10.53
C GLY A 24 -5.83 -11.39 -11.94
N GLY A 25 -6.55 -12.06 -12.83
CA GLY A 25 -6.68 -11.66 -14.21
C GLY A 25 -7.19 -10.22 -14.33
N LEU A 26 -6.26 -9.29 -14.56
CA LEU A 26 -6.49 -7.98 -15.20
C LEU A 26 -6.99 -8.16 -16.65
N SER A 27 -7.73 -9.24 -16.92
CA SER A 27 -8.12 -9.74 -18.24
C SER A 27 -8.87 -8.66 -19.02
N ASP A 28 -9.70 -7.89 -18.34
CA ASP A 28 -10.55 -6.86 -18.94
C ASP A 28 -9.91 -5.46 -19.03
N LYS A 29 -8.69 -5.27 -18.51
CA LYS A 29 -8.02 -3.95 -18.58
C LYS A 29 -7.10 -3.85 -19.79
N PRO A 30 -7.09 -2.71 -20.51
CA PRO A 30 -6.22 -2.51 -21.66
C PRO A 30 -4.75 -2.76 -21.28
N VAL A 31 -3.99 -3.42 -22.16
CA VAL A 31 -2.59 -3.87 -21.96
C VAL A 31 -1.69 -2.78 -21.38
N ARG A 32 -1.95 -1.53 -21.73
CA ARG A 32 -1.22 -0.34 -21.25
C ARG A 32 -1.36 -0.12 -19.74
N ILE A 33 -2.51 -0.45 -19.14
CA ILE A 33 -2.73 -0.35 -17.69
C ILE A 33 -1.98 -1.47 -16.96
N ARG A 34 -2.03 -2.71 -17.45
CA ARG A 34 -1.25 -3.85 -16.91
C ARG A 34 0.25 -3.54 -16.86
N LYS A 35 0.81 -3.02 -17.95
CA LYS A 35 2.22 -2.62 -18.02
C LYS A 35 2.58 -1.52 -17.01
N ARG A 36 1.69 -0.54 -16.79
CA ARG A 36 1.91 0.54 -15.78
C ARG A 36 1.97 -0.01 -14.35
N TYR A 37 1.11 -0.97 -14.00
CA TYR A 37 1.18 -1.62 -12.69
C TYR A 37 2.46 -2.44 -12.50
N HIS A 38 2.92 -3.14 -13.54
CA HIS A 38 4.22 -3.84 -13.47
C HIS A 38 5.39 -2.88 -13.21
N VAL A 39 5.39 -1.72 -13.88
CA VAL A 39 6.42 -0.68 -13.64
C VAL A 39 6.34 -0.16 -12.21
N LEU A 40 5.14 0.13 -11.68
CA LEU A 40 4.94 0.56 -10.29
C LEU A 40 5.43 -0.50 -9.29
N LEU A 41 5.18 -1.78 -9.58
CA LEU A 41 5.63 -2.91 -8.75
C LEU A 41 7.16 -3.04 -8.75
N ALA A 42 7.80 -2.87 -9.91
CA ALA A 42 9.26 -2.83 -10.01
C ALA A 42 9.84 -1.65 -9.21
N TYR A 43 9.24 -0.45 -9.33
CA TYR A 43 9.63 0.72 -8.55
C TYR A 43 9.47 0.52 -7.05
N PHE A 44 8.41 -0.17 -6.62
CA PHE A 44 8.23 -0.52 -5.20
C PHE A 44 9.38 -1.37 -4.67
N PHE A 45 9.77 -2.44 -5.38
CA PHE A 45 10.89 -3.27 -4.94
C PHE A 45 12.23 -2.54 -4.97
N ILE A 46 12.48 -1.71 -5.99
CA ILE A 46 13.68 -0.87 -6.05
C ILE A 46 13.71 0.05 -4.82
N ALA A 47 12.62 0.78 -4.55
CA ALA A 47 12.52 1.66 -3.39
C ALA A 47 12.71 0.88 -2.08
N ALA A 48 12.12 -0.31 -1.95
CA ALA A 48 12.26 -1.17 -0.77
C ALA A 48 13.72 -1.56 -0.50
N ILE A 49 14.45 -1.96 -1.55
CA ILE A 49 15.87 -2.34 -1.46
C ILE A 49 16.73 -1.14 -1.03
N THR A 50 16.35 0.09 -1.39
CA THR A 50 17.11 1.28 -0.99
C THR A 50 16.93 1.69 0.47
N VAL A 51 15.85 1.28 1.15
CA VAL A 51 15.58 1.62 2.56
C VAL A 51 16.70 1.23 3.53
N PRO A 52 17.25 0.00 3.53
CA PRO A 52 18.32 -0.37 4.46
C PRO A 52 19.61 0.44 4.27
N PHE A 53 19.80 1.10 3.12
CA PHE A 53 20.96 1.94 2.82
C PHE A 53 20.68 3.44 3.04
N ALA A 54 19.49 3.81 3.52
CA ALA A 54 19.03 5.20 3.54
C ALA A 54 19.71 6.07 4.62
N GLY A 55 20.24 5.47 5.69
CA GLY A 55 20.90 6.21 6.78
C GLY A 55 20.04 7.38 7.30
N GLU A 56 20.59 8.59 7.27
CA GLU A 56 19.91 9.83 7.70
C GLU A 56 18.76 10.26 6.77
N MET A 57 18.71 9.75 5.54
CA MET A 57 17.67 10.09 4.55
C MET A 57 16.47 9.13 4.58
N MET A 58 16.30 8.36 5.67
CA MET A 58 15.26 7.33 5.78
C MET A 58 13.84 7.85 5.48
N HIS A 59 13.53 9.10 5.86
CA HIS A 59 12.24 9.73 5.59
C HIS A 59 11.95 9.87 4.09
N VAL A 60 12.98 10.17 3.28
CA VAL A 60 12.89 10.32 1.83
C VAL A 60 12.66 8.96 1.18
N HIS A 61 13.39 7.93 1.60
CA HIS A 61 13.22 6.57 1.10
C HIS A 61 11.86 5.96 1.46
N GLN A 62 11.34 6.28 2.65
CA GLN A 62 9.96 5.94 3.04
C GLN A 62 8.93 6.65 2.14
N GLY A 63 9.15 7.92 1.79
CA GLY A 63 8.32 8.65 0.84
C GLY A 63 8.34 8.03 -0.57
N LEU A 64 9.52 7.61 -1.04
CA LEU A 64 9.67 6.91 -2.31
C LEU A 64 8.94 5.57 -2.36
N LEU A 65 8.86 4.86 -1.23
CA LEU A 65 8.06 3.64 -1.08
C LEU A 65 6.56 3.91 -1.08
N MET A 66 6.13 5.01 -0.46
CA MET A 66 4.72 5.37 -0.33
C MET A 66 4.07 5.67 -1.68
N LEU A 67 4.80 6.25 -2.64
CA LEU A 67 4.28 6.61 -3.96
C LEU A 67 3.75 5.41 -4.78
N PRO A 68 4.54 4.36 -5.07
CA PRO A 68 4.04 3.20 -5.80
C PRO A 68 3.01 2.42 -4.97
N LEU A 69 3.17 2.37 -3.65
CA LEU A 69 2.22 1.71 -2.76
C LEU A 69 0.83 2.38 -2.80
N ALA A 70 0.77 3.71 -2.77
CA ALA A 70 -0.47 4.48 -2.88
C ALA A 70 -1.15 4.27 -4.25
N ALA A 71 -0.38 4.24 -5.34
CA ALA A 71 -0.92 3.98 -6.68
C ALA A 71 -1.48 2.56 -6.82
N ILE A 72 -0.80 1.56 -6.24
CA ILE A 72 -1.26 0.17 -6.19
C ILE A 72 -2.55 0.04 -5.38
N MET A 73 -2.60 0.67 -4.20
CA MET A 73 -3.77 0.71 -3.32
C MET A 73 -4.97 1.39 -3.99
N ALA A 74 -4.75 2.54 -4.64
CA ALA A 74 -5.80 3.23 -5.39
C ALA A 74 -6.36 2.35 -6.52
N GLY A 75 -5.49 1.66 -7.25
CA GLY A 75 -5.88 0.69 -8.27
C GLY A 75 -6.72 -0.46 -7.75
N PHE A 76 -6.33 -1.02 -6.61
CA PHE A 76 -7.05 -2.10 -5.93
C PHE A 76 -8.46 -1.67 -5.51
N PHE A 77 -8.58 -0.50 -4.88
CA PHE A 77 -9.88 0.01 -4.46
C PHE A 77 -10.78 0.38 -5.65
N GLN A 78 -10.22 0.95 -6.71
CA GLN A 78 -10.97 1.31 -7.92
C GLN A 78 -11.62 0.09 -8.60
N GLU A 79 -10.99 -1.09 -8.55
CA GLU A 79 -11.47 -2.31 -9.23
C GLU A 79 -12.29 -3.23 -8.30
N SER A 80 -12.38 -2.90 -7.02
CA SER A 80 -13.20 -3.64 -6.07
C SER A 80 -14.69 -3.30 -6.29
N ARG A 81 -15.42 -4.20 -6.98
CA ARG A 81 -16.87 -4.07 -7.23
C ARG A 81 -17.72 -4.04 -5.95
N LYS A 82 -17.15 -4.37 -4.78
CA LYS A 82 -17.86 -4.37 -3.49
C LYS A 82 -17.37 -3.18 -2.65
N THR A 83 -18.11 -2.08 -2.73
CA THR A 83 -17.88 -0.82 -2.01
C THR A 83 -17.69 -1.03 -0.51
N PHE A 84 -18.41 -1.99 0.07
CA PHE A 84 -18.34 -2.33 1.50
C PHE A 84 -16.93 -2.61 2.02
N TRP A 85 -16.12 -3.38 1.28
CA TRP A 85 -14.76 -3.69 1.73
C TRP A 85 -13.86 -2.46 1.67
N ASN A 86 -14.04 -1.63 0.65
CA ASN A 86 -13.29 -0.39 0.50
C ASN A 86 -13.60 0.58 1.65
N GLU A 87 -14.89 0.75 1.96
CA GLU A 87 -15.36 1.58 3.06
C GLU A 87 -14.88 1.06 4.42
N LEU A 88 -14.93 -0.25 4.66
CA LEU A 88 -14.43 -0.86 5.89
C LEU A 88 -12.92 -0.62 6.07
N PHE A 89 -12.12 -0.88 5.04
CA PHE A 89 -10.67 -0.63 5.09
C PHE A 89 -10.34 0.84 5.31
N PHE A 90 -11.06 1.74 4.64
CA PHE A 90 -10.84 3.19 4.79
C PHE A 90 -11.22 3.68 6.19
N THR A 91 -12.35 3.18 6.73
CA THR A 91 -12.83 3.51 8.08
C THR A 91 -11.85 3.01 9.14
N LEU A 92 -11.33 1.79 9.00
CA LEU A 92 -10.29 1.24 9.88
C LEU A 92 -8.99 2.06 9.83
N LEU A 93 -8.60 2.52 8.63
CA LEU A 93 -7.43 3.39 8.45
C LEU A 93 -7.59 4.73 9.19
N ILE A 94 -8.74 5.39 9.02
CA ILE A 94 -9.06 6.64 9.72
C ILE A 94 -9.07 6.41 11.23
N PHE A 95 -9.74 5.35 11.69
CA PHE A 95 -9.81 5.01 13.11
C PHE A 95 -8.41 4.79 13.70
N LEU A 96 -7.53 4.07 13.00
CA LEU A 96 -6.15 3.85 13.42
C LEU A 96 -5.34 5.16 13.51
N ILE A 97 -5.53 6.08 12.55
CA ILE A 97 -4.88 7.40 12.58
C ILE A 97 -5.35 8.21 13.79
N ILE A 98 -6.67 8.21 14.06
CA ILE A 98 -7.25 8.94 15.19
C ILE A 98 -6.75 8.37 16.52
N VAL A 99 -6.80 7.05 16.69
CA VAL A 99 -6.29 6.38 17.90
C VAL A 99 -4.79 6.65 18.06
N GLY A 100 -4.01 6.53 16.99
CA GLY A 100 -2.57 6.82 17.01
C GLY A 100 -2.25 8.25 17.41
N LYS A 101 -3.07 9.22 16.97
CA LYS A 101 -2.96 10.63 17.39
C LYS A 101 -3.30 10.81 18.87
N LEU A 102 -4.38 10.21 19.34
CA LEU A 102 -4.81 10.28 20.74
C LEU A 102 -3.76 9.70 21.68
N THR A 103 -3.16 8.54 21.34
CA THR A 103 -2.08 7.93 22.14
C THR A 103 -0.74 8.67 22.12
N ARG A 104 -0.58 9.68 21.25
CA ARG A 104 0.61 10.57 21.24
C ARG A 104 0.36 11.90 21.95
N LEU A 105 -0.88 12.18 22.33
CA LEU A 105 -1.29 13.38 23.06
C LEU A 105 -1.34 13.17 24.58
N GLU A 106 -1.07 11.93 25.03
CA GLU A 106 -0.69 11.56 26.40
C GLU A 106 0.84 11.43 26.49
#